data_AF-A0A511FA69-F1
#
_entry.id   AF-A0A511FA69-F1
#
_cell.length_a   1.000
_cell.length_b   1.000
_cell.length_c   1.000
_cell.angle_alpha   90.00
_cell.angle_beta   90.00
_cell.angle_gamma   90.00
#
_symmetry.space_group_name_H-M   'P 1'
#
loop_
_entity.id
_entity.type
_entity.pdbx_description
1 polymer ?
#
loop_
_entity_poly.entity_id
_entity_poly.type
_entity_poly.pdbx_seq_one_letter_code
_entity_poly.pdbx_strand_id
1 'polypeptide(L)'
;MTATSLGATLATCSDPTVLVPGSAAALRGDADLLEQQSRALAQQAEDLRGAHPTTWTGDAADGWAGRREQFAQTLDAVSQIHAAAGSTLLLHAQTLEWAQGVAGTAVRLYQRGRALREAEVGPSGAMLTGRGGVAADSGSGLRDLAERTLDSAQDEVAASARAAAAVLDELSAGLRDGRWHLGEFAQGMWSWVTGITDMLVKFNSLRLLIDPEGLMRDGAAMWQGGLDTYASLTEDPIGTSEQLAQLDLLRDRPAQWWGQLAPDLALTAAGGAGAASRALRGLSAAEEIAAGGRAAAATGGLAERLHWTIPDPAYRAIEPDWGVSFFSRDIVEFYTGSESRLGSGRGAFFHMTAEDAMQLQTPHDVLRGTGFAPSIEDAVIVRPAPDGPEVFGIAFPREGLAPRVPELVDAAGHPHYLEGGHTALKIEDAPGHPGTGGYLVNPTREFVLDGAPPVPDGSLLFQLGPDGTWLPLRRFP
;
A
#
# COMPACT_ATOMS: atom_id res chain seq x y z
N MET A 1 3.88 -15.41 31.06
CA MET A 1 4.51 -14.11 30.75
C MET A 1 3.45 -13.05 30.96
N THR A 2 3.64 -12.14 31.91
CA THR A 2 2.77 -10.97 32.07
C THR A 2 2.94 -10.11 30.83
N ALA A 3 1.86 -9.83 30.10
CA ALA A 3 1.90 -8.89 28.97
C ALA A 3 2.47 -7.57 29.48
N THR A 4 3.65 -7.19 28.99
CA THR A 4 4.22 -5.86 29.24
C THR A 4 3.23 -4.85 28.67
N SER A 5 2.71 -3.95 29.50
CA SER A 5 1.76 -2.95 29.01
C SER A 5 2.43 -2.07 27.95
N LEU A 6 1.66 -1.63 26.96
CA LEU A 6 2.16 -0.75 25.90
C LEU A 6 2.82 0.51 26.47
N GLY A 7 2.32 1.03 27.59
CA GLY A 7 2.95 2.12 28.32
C GLY A 7 4.38 1.82 28.78
N ALA A 8 4.66 0.61 29.27
CA ALA A 8 6.03 0.24 29.66
C ALA A 8 6.96 0.11 28.44
N THR A 9 6.43 -0.36 27.31
CA THR A 9 7.17 -0.40 26.03
C THR A 9 7.48 1.01 25.53
N LEU A 10 6.48 1.90 25.45
CA LEU A 10 6.64 3.31 25.06
C LEU A 10 7.55 4.11 26.01
N ALA A 11 7.61 3.71 27.28
CA ALA A 11 8.51 4.34 28.25
C ALA A 11 10.00 4.01 28.01
N THR A 12 10.29 2.87 27.38
CA THR A 12 11.65 2.33 27.21
C THR A 12 12.13 2.30 25.77
N CYS A 13 11.22 2.35 24.81
CA CYS A 13 11.51 2.30 23.39
C CYS A 13 10.96 3.55 22.68
N SER A 14 11.81 4.22 21.92
CA SER A 14 11.44 5.38 21.08
C SER A 14 11.59 5.12 19.58
N ASP A 15 12.06 3.92 19.21
CA ASP A 15 12.26 3.54 17.83
C ASP A 15 10.96 2.93 17.27
N PRO A 16 10.29 3.60 16.31
CA PRO A 16 9.04 3.11 15.73
C PRO A 16 9.19 1.75 15.04
N THR A 17 10.38 1.42 14.52
CA THR A 17 10.62 0.13 13.85
C THR A 17 10.75 -1.04 14.81
N VAL A 18 11.06 -0.76 16.08
CA VAL A 18 11.04 -1.75 17.16
C VAL A 18 9.63 -1.91 17.71
N LEU A 19 8.86 -0.82 17.78
CA LEU A 19 7.47 -0.82 18.25
C LEU A 19 6.52 -1.50 17.25
N VAL A 20 6.75 -1.32 15.95
CA VAL A 20 6.02 -1.99 14.87
C VAL A 20 7.05 -2.75 14.02
N PRO A 21 7.32 -4.02 14.35
CA PRO A 21 8.41 -4.78 13.75
C PRO A 21 8.11 -5.15 12.30
N GLY A 22 9.15 -5.05 11.46
CA GLY A 22 9.12 -5.42 10.05
C GLY A 22 10.03 -4.55 9.21
N SER A 23 10.29 -4.96 7.97
CA SER A 23 11.05 -4.16 7.00
C SER A 23 10.23 -3.95 5.73
N ALA A 24 9.62 -2.77 5.60
CA ALA A 24 8.90 -2.40 4.39
C ALA A 24 9.82 -2.37 3.16
N ALA A 25 11.08 -1.97 3.34
CA ALA A 25 12.09 -2.01 2.28
C ALA A 25 12.37 -3.44 1.79
N ALA A 26 12.43 -4.43 2.70
CA ALA A 26 12.60 -5.83 2.31
C ALA A 26 11.37 -6.35 1.55
N LEU A 27 10.16 -6.07 2.06
CA LEU A 27 8.92 -6.45 1.38
C LEU A 27 8.80 -5.85 -0.03
N ARG A 28 9.26 -4.61 -0.23
CA ARG A 28 9.34 -4.00 -1.56
C ARG A 28 10.39 -4.66 -2.44
N GLY A 29 11.57 -4.97 -1.91
CA GLY A 29 12.60 -5.69 -2.66
C GLY A 29 12.10 -7.05 -3.15
N ASP A 30 11.35 -7.76 -2.31
CA ASP A 30 10.72 -9.04 -2.68
C ASP A 30 9.61 -8.83 -3.72
N ALA A 31 8.77 -7.80 -3.56
CA ALA A 31 7.74 -7.44 -4.53
C ALA A 31 8.34 -7.09 -5.92
N ASP A 32 9.41 -6.29 -5.94
CA ASP A 32 10.11 -5.91 -7.17
C ASP A 32 10.74 -7.12 -7.88
N LEU A 33 11.26 -8.08 -7.12
CA LEU A 33 11.80 -9.33 -7.67
C LEU A 33 10.69 -10.18 -8.31
N LEU A 34 9.56 -10.33 -7.62
CA LEU A 34 8.40 -11.06 -8.14
C LEU A 34 7.85 -10.41 -9.42
N GLU A 35 7.79 -9.08 -9.46
CA GLU A 35 7.36 -8.32 -10.64
C GLU A 35 8.34 -8.47 -11.81
N GLN A 36 9.65 -8.51 -11.55
CA GLN A 36 10.66 -8.79 -12.59
C GLN A 36 10.50 -10.21 -13.15
N GLN A 37 10.31 -11.20 -12.27
CA GLN A 37 10.07 -12.59 -12.66
C GLN A 37 8.77 -12.74 -13.46
N SER A 38 7.70 -12.08 -13.02
CA SER A 38 6.43 -12.03 -13.73
C SER A 38 6.61 -11.53 -15.17
N ARG A 39 7.29 -10.40 -15.35
CA ARG A 39 7.56 -9.82 -16.68
C ARG A 39 8.44 -10.73 -17.54
N ALA A 40 9.46 -11.36 -16.95
CA ALA A 40 10.32 -12.29 -17.67
C ALA A 40 9.54 -13.52 -18.18
N LEU A 41 8.67 -14.11 -17.34
CA LEU A 41 7.83 -15.23 -17.72
C LEU A 41 6.81 -14.86 -18.81
N ALA A 42 6.20 -13.68 -18.71
CA ALA A 42 5.29 -13.18 -19.74
C ALA A 42 6.01 -12.99 -21.09
N GLN A 43 7.24 -12.46 -21.07
CA GLN A 43 8.05 -12.32 -22.28
C GLN A 43 8.41 -13.69 -22.88
N GLN A 44 8.82 -14.65 -22.05
CA GLN A 44 9.11 -16.02 -22.50
C GLN A 44 7.88 -16.70 -23.12
N ALA A 45 6.69 -16.47 -22.55
CA ALA A 45 5.43 -16.96 -23.12
C ALA A 45 5.21 -16.41 -24.52
N GLU A 46 5.46 -15.12 -24.72
CA GLU A 46 5.32 -14.46 -26.02
C GLU A 46 6.36 -14.93 -27.04
N ASP A 47 7.63 -15.03 -26.63
CA ASP A 47 8.71 -15.55 -27.46
C ASP A 47 8.39 -16.98 -27.92
N LEU A 48 7.84 -17.79 -27.01
CA LEU A 48 7.42 -19.15 -27.29
C LEU A 48 6.24 -19.19 -28.28
N ARG A 49 5.24 -18.30 -28.18
CA ARG A 49 4.16 -18.19 -29.18
C ARG A 49 4.70 -17.83 -30.56
N GLY A 50 5.70 -16.96 -30.61
CA GLY A 50 6.38 -16.54 -31.84
C GLY A 50 7.33 -17.58 -32.44
N ALA A 51 7.73 -18.61 -31.67
CA ALA A 51 8.73 -19.59 -32.10
C ALA A 51 8.19 -20.55 -33.16
N HIS A 52 8.58 -20.33 -34.42
CA HIS A 52 8.24 -21.18 -35.57
C HIS A 52 9.51 -21.84 -36.14
N PRO A 53 9.86 -23.06 -35.71
CA PRO A 53 11.04 -23.76 -36.22
C PRO A 53 10.80 -24.21 -37.68
N THR A 54 11.37 -23.47 -38.64
CA THR A 54 11.15 -23.72 -40.07
C THR A 54 11.88 -24.96 -40.61
N THR A 55 12.86 -25.49 -39.87
CA THR A 55 13.68 -26.64 -40.26
C THR A 55 13.25 -27.95 -39.61
N TRP A 56 12.32 -27.91 -38.65
CA TRP A 56 11.83 -29.09 -37.94
C TRP A 56 10.54 -29.60 -38.59
N THR A 57 10.54 -30.83 -39.07
CA THR A 57 9.42 -31.43 -39.82
C THR A 57 9.02 -32.81 -39.28
N GLY A 58 7.82 -33.28 -39.63
CA GLY A 58 7.26 -34.58 -39.25
C GLY A 58 6.27 -34.49 -38.09
N ASP A 59 5.68 -35.62 -37.70
CA ASP A 59 4.57 -35.70 -36.73
C ASP A 59 4.85 -34.95 -35.39
N ALA A 60 6.11 -34.92 -34.96
CA ALA A 60 6.50 -34.21 -33.74
C ALA A 60 6.42 -32.69 -33.89
N ALA A 61 6.82 -32.17 -35.06
CA ALA A 61 6.73 -30.75 -35.43
C ALA A 61 5.25 -30.35 -35.64
N ASP A 62 4.44 -31.23 -36.24
CA ASP A 62 3.00 -30.98 -36.40
C ASP A 62 2.30 -30.88 -35.03
N GLY A 63 2.70 -31.72 -34.07
CA GLY A 63 2.23 -31.65 -32.68
C GLY A 63 2.82 -30.52 -31.83
N TRP A 64 3.81 -29.76 -32.34
CA TRP A 64 4.46 -28.68 -31.58
C TRP A 64 3.52 -27.50 -31.36
N ALA A 65 2.79 -27.07 -32.40
CA ALA A 65 1.95 -25.87 -32.34
C ALA A 65 0.96 -25.90 -31.16
N GLY A 66 0.31 -27.04 -30.91
CA GLY A 66 -0.61 -27.21 -29.78
C GLY A 66 0.08 -27.24 -28.41
N ARG A 67 1.22 -27.94 -28.29
CA ARG A 67 1.99 -28.01 -27.03
C ARG A 67 2.61 -26.68 -26.64
N ARG A 68 3.09 -25.94 -27.64
CA ARG A 68 3.67 -24.61 -27.51
C ARG A 68 2.69 -23.62 -26.91
N GLU A 69 1.46 -23.59 -27.44
CA GLU A 69 0.39 -22.74 -26.91
C GLU A 69 0.04 -23.11 -25.46
N GLN A 70 -0.10 -24.41 -25.16
CA GLN A 70 -0.36 -24.87 -23.80
C GLN A 70 0.77 -24.48 -22.83
N PHE A 71 2.02 -24.53 -23.27
CA PHE A 71 3.16 -24.16 -22.46
C PHE A 71 3.23 -22.64 -22.25
N ALA A 72 2.97 -21.83 -23.29
CA ALA A 72 2.86 -20.38 -23.17
C ALA A 72 1.75 -19.96 -22.18
N GLN A 73 0.58 -20.60 -22.24
CA GLN A 73 -0.51 -20.38 -21.28
C GLN A 73 -0.12 -20.73 -19.84
N THR A 74 0.75 -21.72 -19.66
CA THR A 74 1.26 -22.07 -18.33
C THR A 74 2.21 -20.99 -17.81
N LEU A 75 3.10 -20.47 -18.65
CA LEU A 75 4.01 -19.38 -18.31
C LEU A 75 3.23 -18.09 -17.95
N ASP A 76 2.19 -17.74 -18.71
CA ASP A 76 1.29 -16.63 -18.38
C ASP A 76 0.64 -16.80 -17.01
N ALA A 77 0.13 -18.00 -16.71
CA ALA A 77 -0.54 -18.26 -15.44
C ALA A 77 0.44 -18.11 -14.26
N VAL A 78 1.67 -18.60 -14.40
CA VAL A 78 2.71 -18.43 -13.37
C VAL A 78 3.14 -16.96 -13.26
N SER A 79 3.25 -16.25 -14.39
CA SER A 79 3.52 -14.81 -14.42
C SER A 79 2.48 -14.02 -13.63
N GLN A 80 1.19 -14.30 -13.83
CA GLN A 80 0.09 -13.65 -13.10
C GLN A 80 0.15 -13.93 -11.60
N ILE A 81 0.50 -15.16 -11.19
CA ILE A 81 0.67 -15.51 -9.77
C ILE A 81 1.80 -14.68 -9.13
N HIS A 82 2.92 -14.50 -9.83
CA HIS A 82 4.04 -13.68 -9.33
C HIS A 82 3.63 -12.20 -9.17
N ALA A 83 2.93 -11.63 -10.15
CA ALA A 83 2.43 -10.26 -10.08
C ALA A 83 1.45 -10.06 -8.90
N ALA A 84 0.54 -11.02 -8.68
CA ALA A 84 -0.41 -10.97 -7.57
C ALA A 84 0.28 -11.05 -6.20
N ALA A 85 1.26 -11.95 -6.07
CA ALA A 85 2.07 -12.06 -4.86
C ALA A 85 2.88 -10.77 -4.61
N GLY A 86 3.52 -10.21 -5.64
CA GLY A 86 4.26 -8.95 -5.54
C GLY A 86 3.38 -7.78 -5.10
N SER A 87 2.19 -7.64 -5.70
CA SER A 87 1.20 -6.62 -5.33
C SER A 87 0.74 -6.75 -3.87
N THR A 88 0.54 -7.98 -3.40
CA THR A 88 0.15 -8.27 -2.01
C THR A 88 1.24 -7.85 -1.02
N LEU A 89 2.50 -8.16 -1.31
CA LEU A 89 3.64 -7.74 -0.48
C LEU A 89 3.79 -6.22 -0.46
N LEU A 90 3.58 -5.55 -1.60
CA LEU A 90 3.65 -4.10 -1.70
C LEU A 90 2.59 -3.40 -0.84
N LEU A 91 1.35 -3.88 -0.87
CA LEU A 91 0.27 -3.37 -0.01
C LEU A 91 0.61 -3.54 1.47
N HIS A 92 1.11 -4.72 1.87
CA HIS A 92 1.54 -4.95 3.25
C HIS A 92 2.70 -4.04 3.66
N ALA A 93 3.66 -3.80 2.77
CA ALA A 93 4.77 -2.88 3.00
C ALA A 93 4.29 -1.45 3.27
N GLN A 94 3.28 -0.98 2.53
CA GLN A 94 2.68 0.33 2.75
C GLN A 94 1.97 0.43 4.10
N THR A 95 1.18 -0.59 4.49
CA THR A 95 0.56 -0.63 5.83
C THR A 95 1.61 -0.59 6.93
N LEU A 96 2.71 -1.32 6.77
CA LEU A 96 3.79 -1.37 7.74
C LEU A 96 4.47 0.00 7.92
N GLU A 97 4.75 0.71 6.83
CA GLU A 97 5.32 2.06 6.89
C GLU A 97 4.40 3.08 7.54
N TRP A 98 3.12 3.05 7.17
CA TRP A 98 2.11 3.89 7.81
C TRP A 98 2.09 3.64 9.32
N ALA A 99 2.07 2.37 9.75
CA ALA A 99 2.02 2.01 11.15
C ALA A 99 3.28 2.41 11.91
N GLN A 100 4.47 2.31 11.29
CA GLN A 100 5.72 2.82 11.85
C GLN A 100 5.67 4.35 12.00
N GLY A 101 5.09 5.08 11.04
CA GLY A 101 4.81 6.52 11.17
C GLY A 101 3.87 6.85 12.33
N VAL A 102 2.79 6.08 12.49
CA VAL A 102 1.82 6.21 13.60
C VAL A 102 2.49 5.90 14.94
N ALA A 103 3.32 4.87 15.03
CA ALA A 103 4.10 4.55 16.22
C ALA A 103 5.04 5.70 16.61
N GLY A 104 5.67 6.37 15.64
CA GLY A 104 6.44 7.59 15.89
C GLY A 104 5.60 8.72 16.50
N THR A 105 4.33 8.83 16.11
CA THR A 105 3.37 9.77 16.72
C THR A 105 3.01 9.37 18.15
N ALA A 106 2.75 8.09 18.40
CA ALA A 106 2.50 7.56 19.74
C ALA A 106 3.69 7.85 20.68
N VAL A 107 4.93 7.64 20.24
CA VAL A 107 6.13 7.98 21.02
C VAL A 107 6.14 9.47 21.41
N ARG A 108 5.86 10.39 20.47
CA ARG A 108 5.82 11.83 20.76
C ARG A 108 4.73 12.19 21.78
N LEU A 109 3.53 11.64 21.62
CA LEU A 109 2.41 11.84 22.56
C LEU A 109 2.79 11.34 23.95
N TYR A 110 3.39 10.15 24.03
CA TYR A 110 3.80 9.55 25.30
C TYR A 110 4.87 10.40 26.01
N GLN A 111 5.91 10.83 25.28
CA GLN A 111 6.96 11.69 25.84
C GLN A 111 6.43 13.05 26.27
N ARG A 112 5.48 13.63 25.52
CA ARG A 112 4.81 14.88 25.92
C ARG A 112 4.02 14.69 27.23
N GLY A 113 3.26 13.60 27.34
CA GLY A 113 2.56 13.26 28.57
C GLY A 113 3.49 12.99 29.76
N ARG A 114 4.69 12.45 29.52
CA ARG A 114 5.72 12.34 30.57
C ARG A 114 6.25 13.70 31.03
N ALA A 115 6.58 14.57 30.08
CA ALA A 115 7.09 15.90 30.38
C ALA A 115 6.09 16.75 31.19
N LEU A 116 4.79 16.66 30.89
CA LEU A 116 3.73 17.34 31.66
C LEU A 116 3.72 16.86 33.12
N ARG A 117 3.77 15.55 33.34
CA ARG A 117 3.83 14.95 34.69
C ARG A 117 5.09 15.38 35.45
N GLU A 118 6.25 15.39 34.80
CA GLU A 118 7.51 15.80 35.41
C GLU A 118 7.49 17.30 35.80
N ALA A 119 6.86 18.15 34.98
CA ALA A 119 6.65 19.56 35.28
C ALA A 119 5.74 19.78 36.50
N GLU A 120 4.71 18.96 36.68
CA GLU A 120 3.83 19.01 37.86
C GLU A 120 4.53 18.62 39.16
N VAL A 121 5.46 17.64 39.09
CA VAL A 121 6.20 17.18 40.28
C VAL A 121 7.25 18.21 40.71
N GLY A 122 7.79 18.99 39.75
CA GLY A 122 8.75 20.07 39.99
C GLY A 122 10.11 19.59 40.54
N PRO A 123 11.19 20.37 40.38
CA PRO A 123 12.52 20.01 40.88
C PRO A 123 12.64 20.05 42.41
N SER A 124 11.71 20.69 43.11
CA SER A 124 11.81 20.88 44.56
C SER A 124 11.07 19.83 45.39
N GLY A 125 10.31 18.90 44.80
CA GLY A 125 9.62 17.81 45.51
C GLY A 125 8.66 18.27 46.62
N ALA A 126 8.50 19.57 46.84
CA ALA A 126 7.61 20.18 47.80
C ALA A 126 6.21 20.17 47.19
N MET A 127 5.63 18.97 47.21
CA MET A 127 4.20 18.74 47.05
C MET A 127 3.47 19.79 47.90
N LEU A 128 2.93 20.82 47.26
CA LEU A 128 1.89 21.68 47.81
C LEU A 128 0.63 20.81 47.98
N THR A 129 0.69 19.88 48.92
CA THR A 129 -0.43 19.05 49.38
C THR A 129 -1.31 19.91 50.28
N GLY A 130 -1.93 20.92 49.66
CA GLY A 130 -3.11 21.56 50.20
C GLY A 130 -4.23 20.52 50.27
N ARG A 131 -4.29 19.80 51.41
CA ARG A 131 -5.43 19.05 51.95
C ARG A 131 -6.41 18.44 50.92
N GLY A 132 -6.13 17.20 50.51
CA GLY A 132 -7.15 16.18 50.30
C GLY A 132 -7.56 15.81 48.86
N GLY A 133 -7.11 16.54 47.83
CA GLY A 133 -7.34 16.14 46.43
C GLY A 133 -6.19 15.30 45.89
N VAL A 134 -6.48 14.13 45.31
CA VAL A 134 -5.52 13.43 44.45
C VAL A 134 -5.29 14.33 43.24
N ALA A 135 -4.10 14.93 43.13
CA ALA A 135 -3.77 15.75 41.97
C ALA A 135 -3.89 14.89 40.71
N ALA A 136 -4.75 15.32 39.78
CA ALA A 136 -4.93 14.63 38.50
C ALA A 136 -3.62 14.71 37.72
N ASP A 137 -3.14 13.57 37.20
CA ASP A 137 -1.93 13.52 36.36
C ASP A 137 -2.22 14.18 35.00
N SER A 138 -1.78 15.41 34.81
CA SER A 138 -2.06 16.20 33.58
C SER A 138 -1.57 15.52 32.30
N GLY A 139 -0.63 14.59 32.41
CA GLY A 139 -0.08 13.85 31.28
C GLY A 139 -0.76 12.51 31.00
N SER A 140 -1.66 12.05 31.87
CA SER A 140 -2.32 10.74 31.76
C SER A 140 -3.09 10.57 30.44
N GLY A 141 -3.93 11.55 30.07
CA GLY A 141 -4.71 11.48 28.83
C GLY A 141 -3.85 11.33 27.56
N LEU A 142 -2.69 12.01 27.51
CA LEU A 142 -1.77 11.89 26.36
C LEU A 142 -1.07 10.53 26.29
N ARG A 143 -0.72 9.95 27.44
CA ARG A 143 -0.11 8.62 27.49
C ARG A 143 -1.14 7.54 27.15
N ASP A 144 -2.36 7.67 27.63
CA ASP A 144 -3.46 6.77 27.26
C ASP A 144 -3.78 6.85 25.75
N LEU A 145 -3.77 8.06 25.17
CA LEU A 145 -3.93 8.25 23.73
C LEU A 145 -2.78 7.63 22.95
N ALA A 146 -1.53 7.80 23.41
CA ALA A 146 -0.37 7.18 22.81
C ALA A 146 -0.46 5.66 22.79
N GLU A 147 -0.89 5.04 23.90
CA GLU A 147 -1.07 3.60 24.01
C GLU A 147 -2.13 3.10 23.01
N ARG A 148 -3.32 3.73 22.96
CA ARG A 148 -4.35 3.36 21.97
C ARG A 148 -3.91 3.55 20.52
N THR A 149 -3.13 4.61 20.25
CA THR A 149 -2.60 4.89 18.91
C THR A 149 -1.61 3.81 18.47
N LEU A 150 -0.72 3.36 19.37
CA LEU A 150 0.21 2.27 19.08
C LEU A 150 -0.52 0.93 18.94
N ASP A 151 -1.47 0.63 19.82
CA ASP A 151 -2.28 -0.59 19.79
C ASP A 151 -2.99 -0.74 18.44
N SER A 152 -3.68 0.31 18.00
CA SER A 152 -4.37 0.35 16.70
C SER A 152 -3.41 0.15 15.52
N ALA A 153 -2.21 0.73 15.56
CA ALA A 153 -1.21 0.55 14.51
C ALA A 153 -0.70 -0.90 14.44
N GLN A 154 -0.48 -1.53 15.60
CA GLN A 154 -0.05 -2.94 15.69
C GLN A 154 -1.14 -3.89 15.20
N ASP A 155 -2.39 -3.64 15.56
CA ASP A 155 -3.54 -4.44 15.13
C ASP A 155 -3.74 -4.38 13.61
N GLU A 156 -3.60 -3.20 13.00
CA GLU A 156 -3.74 -3.02 11.55
C GLU A 156 -2.63 -3.75 10.78
N VAL A 157 -1.37 -3.68 11.25
CA VAL A 157 -0.27 -4.44 10.65
C VAL A 157 -0.49 -5.94 10.80
N ALA A 158 -0.98 -6.41 11.96
CA ALA A 158 -1.29 -7.81 12.17
C ALA A 158 -2.45 -8.28 11.28
N ALA A 159 -3.48 -7.45 11.07
CA ALA A 159 -4.57 -7.73 10.15
C ALA A 159 -4.08 -7.81 8.69
N SER A 160 -3.30 -6.82 8.25
CA SER A 160 -2.68 -6.78 6.93
C SER A 160 -1.75 -7.97 6.69
N ALA A 161 -0.93 -8.36 7.67
CA ALA A 161 -0.07 -9.53 7.59
C ALA A 161 -0.87 -10.85 7.44
N ARG A 162 -1.97 -11.00 8.19
CA ARG A 162 -2.86 -12.17 8.06
C ARG A 162 -3.54 -12.22 6.70
N ALA A 163 -3.99 -11.07 6.18
CA ALA A 163 -4.58 -10.97 4.86
C ALA A 163 -3.57 -11.34 3.76
N ALA A 164 -2.36 -10.77 3.83
CA ALA A 164 -1.27 -11.10 2.91
C ALA A 164 -0.92 -12.60 2.96
N ALA A 165 -0.78 -13.17 4.17
CA ALA A 165 -0.53 -14.59 4.34
C ALA A 165 -1.64 -15.46 3.74
N ALA A 166 -2.92 -15.11 3.94
CA ALA A 166 -4.04 -15.86 3.37
C ALA A 166 -4.04 -15.84 1.82
N VAL A 167 -3.72 -14.70 1.21
CA VAL A 167 -3.58 -14.60 -0.26
C VAL A 167 -2.41 -15.45 -0.75
N LEU A 168 -1.25 -15.36 -0.09
CA LEU A 168 -0.08 -16.16 -0.46
C LEU A 168 -0.33 -17.65 -0.26
N ASP A 169 -1.03 -18.05 0.80
CA ASP A 169 -1.44 -19.44 1.05
C ASP A 169 -2.42 -19.95 -0.03
N GLU A 170 -3.37 -19.14 -0.48
CA GLU A 170 -4.29 -19.51 -1.56
C GLU A 170 -3.57 -19.65 -2.90
N LEU A 171 -2.69 -18.70 -3.23
CA LEU A 171 -1.81 -18.79 -4.41
C LEU A 171 -0.92 -20.04 -4.35
N SER A 172 -0.50 -20.43 -3.14
CA SER A 172 0.28 -21.64 -2.87
C SER A 172 -0.55 -22.93 -3.01
N ALA A 173 -1.77 -22.95 -2.49
CA ALA A 173 -2.66 -24.10 -2.51
C ALA A 173 -3.15 -24.46 -3.92
N GLY A 174 -3.14 -23.48 -4.84
CA GLY A 174 -3.41 -23.69 -6.26
C GLY A 174 -2.38 -24.56 -6.99
N LEU A 175 -1.19 -24.76 -6.41
CA LEU A 175 -0.15 -25.62 -6.96
C LEU A 175 -0.49 -27.11 -6.78
N ARG A 176 -0.11 -27.95 -7.76
CA ARG A 176 -0.64 -29.31 -7.93
C ARG A 176 -0.28 -30.28 -6.79
N ASP A 177 0.72 -29.96 -5.98
CA ASP A 177 1.13 -30.69 -4.78
C ASP A 177 0.61 -30.07 -3.45
N GLY A 178 -0.11 -28.94 -3.52
CA GLY A 178 -0.73 -28.29 -2.37
C GLY A 178 0.27 -27.83 -1.30
N ARG A 179 1.56 -27.71 -1.65
CA ARG A 179 2.62 -27.31 -0.75
C ARG A 179 3.59 -26.44 -1.51
N TRP A 180 3.75 -25.19 -1.09
CA TRP A 180 5.06 -24.58 -1.22
C TRP A 180 6.01 -25.48 -0.44
N HIS A 181 6.97 -26.10 -1.13
CA HIS A 181 8.14 -26.63 -0.45
C HIS A 181 8.97 -25.46 0.04
N LEU A 182 8.45 -24.61 0.95
CA LEU A 182 9.18 -23.48 1.51
C LEU A 182 10.46 -23.98 2.19
N GLY A 183 10.53 -25.23 2.65
CA GLY A 183 11.76 -25.86 3.14
C GLY A 183 12.77 -26.26 2.06
N GLU A 184 12.34 -26.55 0.83
CA GLU A 184 13.21 -26.94 -0.30
C GLU A 184 13.53 -25.74 -1.21
N PHE A 185 12.58 -24.82 -1.39
CA PHE A 185 12.75 -23.45 -1.88
C PHE A 185 13.62 -22.65 -0.90
N ALA A 186 13.40 -22.72 0.41
CA ALA A 186 14.34 -22.14 1.36
C ALA A 186 15.62 -22.96 1.47
N GLN A 187 15.73 -24.27 1.23
CA GLN A 187 17.05 -24.92 1.15
C GLN A 187 17.82 -24.53 -0.13
N GLY A 188 17.12 -24.36 -1.26
CA GLY A 188 17.67 -23.80 -2.49
C GLY A 188 18.11 -22.35 -2.31
N MET A 189 17.24 -21.49 -1.76
CA MET A 189 17.57 -20.13 -1.37
C MET A 189 18.54 -20.06 -0.19
N TRP A 190 18.65 -21.04 0.71
CA TRP A 190 19.54 -21.00 1.88
C TRP A 190 20.94 -21.49 1.54
N SER A 191 21.09 -22.35 0.53
CA SER A 191 22.38 -22.58 -0.12
C SER A 191 22.84 -21.38 -0.97
N TRP A 192 21.89 -20.64 -1.55
CA TRP A 192 22.15 -19.33 -2.15
C TRP A 192 22.40 -18.23 -1.09
N VAL A 193 21.78 -18.27 0.09
CA VAL A 193 21.96 -17.30 1.18
C VAL A 193 23.25 -17.54 1.95
N THR A 194 23.68 -18.78 2.18
CA THR A 194 25.07 -19.03 2.64
C THR A 194 26.08 -18.65 1.55
N GLY A 195 25.71 -18.80 0.28
CA GLY A 195 26.38 -18.21 -0.87
C GLY A 195 26.39 -16.68 -0.85
N ILE A 196 25.33 -16.01 -0.38
CA ILE A 196 25.23 -14.55 -0.19
C ILE A 196 25.98 -14.11 1.05
N THR A 197 26.10 -14.89 2.11
CA THR A 197 27.00 -14.54 3.22
C THR A 197 28.45 -14.57 2.74
N ASP A 198 28.80 -15.52 1.87
CA ASP A 198 30.09 -15.57 1.17
C ASP A 198 30.21 -14.46 0.09
N MET A 199 29.10 -14.08 -0.57
CA MET A 199 29.02 -13.00 -1.56
C MET A 199 29.07 -11.61 -0.90
N LEU A 200 28.46 -11.39 0.26
CA LEU A 200 28.49 -10.14 1.03
C LEU A 200 29.86 -9.96 1.70
N VAL A 201 30.54 -11.05 2.04
CA VAL A 201 31.97 -11.03 2.39
C VAL A 201 32.84 -10.73 1.15
N LYS A 202 32.49 -11.29 -0.03
CA LYS A 202 33.22 -11.08 -1.30
C LYS A 202 32.93 -9.75 -2.01
N PHE A 203 31.81 -9.08 -1.74
CA PHE A 203 31.31 -7.85 -2.39
C PHE A 203 31.03 -6.72 -1.39
N ASN A 204 31.61 -6.81 -0.19
CA ASN A 204 31.73 -5.66 0.70
C ASN A 204 32.38 -4.50 -0.07
N SER A 205 31.82 -3.29 -0.01
CA SER A 205 32.37 -2.08 -0.63
C SER A 205 33.80 -1.75 -0.17
N LEU A 206 34.24 -2.32 0.97
CA LEU A 206 35.64 -2.32 1.41
C LEU A 206 36.59 -3.11 0.49
N ARG A 207 36.11 -4.12 -0.26
CA ARG A 207 36.95 -4.94 -1.14
C ARG A 207 37.30 -4.23 -2.45
N LEU A 208 36.48 -3.29 -2.91
CA LEU A 208 36.82 -2.38 -4.01
C LEU A 208 38.09 -1.56 -3.68
N LEU A 209 38.36 -1.32 -2.40
CA LEU A 209 39.53 -0.61 -1.89
C LEU A 209 40.74 -1.53 -1.64
N ILE A 210 40.54 -2.84 -1.43
CA ILE A 210 41.58 -3.79 -0.96
C ILE A 210 41.99 -4.79 -2.06
N ASP A 211 41.08 -5.19 -2.95
CA ASP A 211 41.30 -6.19 -4.03
C ASP A 211 40.42 -5.93 -5.27
N PRO A 212 40.66 -4.81 -5.99
CA PRO A 212 39.88 -4.46 -7.19
C PRO A 212 40.12 -5.42 -8.37
N GLU A 213 41.29 -6.06 -8.45
CA GLU A 213 41.60 -7.03 -9.51
C GLU A 213 40.87 -8.36 -9.32
N GLY A 214 40.68 -8.83 -8.08
CA GLY A 214 39.87 -10.02 -7.80
C GLY A 214 38.42 -9.85 -8.25
N LEU A 215 37.83 -8.68 -7.98
CA LEU A 215 36.46 -8.34 -8.40
C LEU A 215 36.29 -8.39 -9.93
N MET A 216 37.25 -7.83 -10.67
CA MET A 216 37.23 -7.82 -12.14
C MET A 216 37.45 -9.21 -12.74
N ARG A 217 38.30 -10.04 -12.10
CA ARG A 217 38.58 -11.42 -12.53
C ARG A 217 37.36 -12.33 -12.32
N ASP A 218 36.65 -12.15 -11.22
CA ASP A 218 35.42 -12.90 -10.90
C ASP A 218 34.27 -12.50 -11.84
N GLY A 219 34.15 -11.21 -12.19
CA GLY A 219 33.18 -10.73 -13.19
C GLY A 219 33.47 -11.26 -14.61
N ALA A 220 34.74 -11.33 -15.00
CA ALA A 220 35.15 -11.87 -16.29
C ALA A 220 34.87 -13.39 -16.40
N ALA A 221 35.15 -14.15 -15.34
CA ALA A 221 34.88 -15.60 -15.32
C ALA A 221 33.37 -15.93 -15.43
N MET A 222 32.51 -15.09 -14.84
CA MET A 222 31.06 -15.26 -14.90
C MET A 222 30.51 -14.95 -16.31
N TRP A 223 31.06 -13.92 -16.96
CA TRP A 223 30.74 -13.58 -18.35
C TRP A 223 31.22 -14.67 -19.33
N GLN A 224 32.40 -15.24 -19.11
CA GLN A 224 32.92 -16.34 -19.91
C GLN A 224 32.07 -17.62 -19.77
N GLY A 225 31.65 -17.97 -18.55
CA GLY A 225 30.77 -19.13 -18.31
C GLY A 225 29.41 -19.03 -19.00
N GLY A 226 28.85 -17.82 -19.11
CA GLY A 226 27.62 -17.56 -19.88
C GLY A 226 27.82 -17.71 -21.39
N LEU A 227 28.97 -17.29 -21.92
CA LEU A 227 29.30 -17.44 -23.35
C LEU A 227 29.64 -18.88 -23.72
N ASP A 228 30.33 -19.62 -22.85
CA ASP A 228 30.73 -21.02 -23.08
C ASP A 228 29.52 -21.96 -23.05
N THR A 229 28.51 -21.66 -22.22
CA THR A 229 27.23 -22.39 -22.18
C THR A 229 26.39 -22.14 -23.45
N TYR A 230 26.47 -20.94 -24.02
CA TYR A 230 25.82 -20.61 -25.28
C TYR A 230 26.52 -21.27 -26.47
N ALA A 231 27.85 -21.34 -26.48
CA ALA A 231 28.64 -21.99 -27.52
C ALA A 231 28.47 -23.53 -27.52
N SER A 232 28.38 -24.17 -26.36
CA SER A 232 28.20 -25.63 -26.25
C SER A 232 26.82 -26.09 -26.74
N LEU A 233 25.78 -25.29 -26.53
CA LEU A 233 24.42 -25.53 -27.05
C LEU A 233 24.35 -25.53 -28.59
N THR A 234 25.26 -24.81 -29.26
CA THR A 234 25.33 -24.76 -30.72
C THR A 234 26.19 -25.85 -31.36
N GLU A 235 27.16 -26.40 -30.64
CA GLU A 235 28.17 -27.33 -31.20
C GLU A 235 27.85 -28.82 -30.95
N ASP A 236 27.28 -29.18 -29.80
CA ASP A 236 26.85 -30.57 -29.52
C ASP A 236 25.56 -30.60 -28.69
N PRO A 237 24.39 -30.40 -29.34
CA PRO A 237 23.12 -30.32 -28.65
C PRO A 237 22.70 -31.64 -28.00
N ILE A 238 23.17 -32.78 -28.50
CA ILE A 238 22.76 -34.11 -28.00
C ILE A 238 23.63 -34.51 -26.81
N GLY A 239 24.95 -34.36 -26.88
CA GLY A 239 25.84 -34.60 -25.74
C GLY A 239 25.58 -33.66 -24.56
N THR A 240 25.24 -32.41 -24.87
CA THR A 240 24.83 -31.42 -23.85
C THR A 240 23.48 -31.79 -23.23
N SER A 241 22.52 -32.33 -24.01
CA SER A 241 21.23 -32.78 -23.46
C SER A 241 21.35 -33.99 -22.52
N GLU A 242 22.29 -34.90 -22.76
CA GLU A 242 22.54 -36.04 -21.88
C GLU A 242 23.26 -35.64 -20.58
N GLN A 243 24.18 -34.68 -20.65
CA GLN A 243 24.83 -34.09 -19.46
C GLN A 243 23.87 -33.23 -18.63
N LEU A 244 22.93 -32.54 -19.28
CA LEU A 244 21.86 -31.78 -18.61
C LEU A 244 20.82 -32.71 -17.96
N ALA A 245 20.59 -33.91 -18.49
CA ALA A 245 19.52 -34.79 -18.01
C ALA A 245 19.87 -35.65 -16.77
N GLN A 246 21.15 -35.86 -16.44
CA GLN A 246 21.66 -36.61 -15.26
C GLN A 246 20.74 -37.75 -14.78
N LEU A 247 20.45 -38.71 -15.67
CA LEU A 247 19.41 -39.74 -15.49
C LEU A 247 19.64 -40.68 -14.29
N ASP A 248 20.88 -40.79 -13.81
CA ASP A 248 21.22 -41.59 -12.63
C ASP A 248 20.69 -40.94 -11.32
N LEU A 249 20.65 -39.62 -11.26
CA LEU A 249 20.11 -38.86 -10.12
C LEU A 249 18.58 -38.88 -10.08
N LEU A 250 17.92 -38.91 -11.25
CA LEU A 250 16.46 -39.10 -11.37
C LEU A 250 16.02 -40.44 -10.76
N ARG A 251 16.80 -41.50 -11.01
CA ARG A 251 16.50 -42.85 -10.53
C ARG A 251 16.68 -42.98 -9.02
N ASP A 252 17.74 -42.39 -8.47
CA ASP A 252 18.15 -42.66 -7.10
C ASP A 252 17.74 -41.55 -6.10
N ARG A 253 17.58 -40.30 -6.56
CA ARG A 253 17.26 -39.12 -5.72
C ARG A 253 16.39 -38.09 -6.48
N PRO A 254 15.15 -38.45 -6.85
CA PRO A 254 14.31 -37.65 -7.74
C PRO A 254 14.03 -36.22 -7.23
N ALA A 255 13.83 -36.01 -5.93
CA ALA A 255 13.58 -34.66 -5.39
C ALA A 255 14.79 -33.72 -5.50
N GLN A 256 16.02 -34.26 -5.38
CA GLN A 256 17.25 -33.49 -5.51
C GLN A 256 17.55 -33.14 -6.97
N TRP A 257 17.15 -34.04 -7.88
CA TRP A 257 17.18 -33.81 -9.32
C TRP A 257 16.17 -32.71 -9.74
N TRP A 258 14.94 -32.71 -9.20
CA TRP A 258 13.92 -31.69 -9.47
C TRP A 258 14.31 -30.26 -9.02
N GLY A 259 15.04 -30.13 -7.91
CA GLY A 259 15.51 -28.82 -7.43
C GLY A 259 16.61 -28.17 -8.27
N GLN A 260 17.32 -28.94 -9.10
CA GLN A 260 18.44 -28.45 -9.90
C GLN A 260 18.07 -28.10 -11.35
N LEU A 261 16.94 -28.62 -11.87
CA LEU A 261 16.47 -28.40 -13.24
C LEU A 261 15.18 -27.57 -13.33
N ALA A 262 14.79 -26.88 -12.25
CA ALA A 262 13.57 -26.06 -12.22
C ALA A 262 13.44 -25.02 -13.37
N PRO A 263 14.54 -24.51 -13.97
CA PRO A 263 14.41 -23.68 -15.17
C PRO A 263 14.11 -24.45 -16.48
N ASP A 264 14.48 -25.74 -16.61
CA ASP A 264 14.61 -26.39 -17.93
C ASP A 264 13.80 -27.68 -18.18
N LEU A 265 13.02 -28.21 -17.21
CA LEU A 265 12.21 -29.45 -17.43
C LEU A 265 10.72 -29.30 -17.12
N ALA A 266 10.06 -28.36 -17.79
CA ALA A 266 8.60 -28.31 -17.89
C ALA A 266 8.02 -29.05 -19.11
N LEU A 267 8.77 -29.99 -19.71
CA LEU A 267 8.33 -30.79 -20.87
C LEU A 267 8.22 -32.28 -20.52
N THR A 268 6.97 -32.75 -20.41
CA THR A 268 6.41 -34.13 -20.44
C THR A 268 6.01 -34.82 -19.13
N ALA A 269 4.70 -34.76 -18.78
CA ALA A 269 3.77 -35.91 -18.77
C ALA A 269 2.46 -35.63 -17.99
N ALA A 270 1.33 -35.97 -18.64
CA ALA A 270 0.01 -36.28 -18.07
C ALA A 270 -0.85 -35.14 -17.44
N GLY A 271 -1.58 -34.46 -18.32
CA GLY A 271 -3.05 -34.50 -18.37
C GLY A 271 -3.84 -33.83 -17.24
N GLY A 272 -4.60 -32.78 -17.59
CA GLY A 272 -5.78 -32.37 -16.83
C GLY A 272 -6.07 -30.87 -16.88
N ALA A 273 -7.20 -30.51 -17.46
CA ALA A 273 -7.76 -29.15 -17.59
C ALA A 273 -8.20 -28.48 -16.27
N GLY A 274 -7.50 -28.75 -15.16
CA GLY A 274 -7.93 -28.35 -13.80
C GLY A 274 -7.28 -27.08 -13.23
N ALA A 275 -6.09 -26.68 -13.72
CA ALA A 275 -5.29 -25.62 -13.10
C ALA A 275 -5.80 -24.20 -13.39
N ALA A 276 -6.26 -23.94 -14.62
CA ALA A 276 -6.75 -22.61 -15.02
C ALA A 276 -7.96 -22.13 -14.20
N SER A 277 -8.89 -23.04 -13.87
CA SER A 277 -10.09 -22.71 -13.07
C SER A 277 -9.84 -22.46 -11.58
N ARG A 278 -8.63 -22.77 -11.08
CA ARG A 278 -8.25 -22.57 -9.67
C ARG A 278 -7.36 -21.35 -9.50
N ALA A 279 -6.45 -21.10 -10.44
CA ALA A 279 -5.74 -19.82 -10.54
C ALA A 279 -6.74 -18.65 -10.67
N LEU A 280 -7.80 -18.80 -11.48
CA LEU A 280 -8.90 -17.82 -11.57
C LEU A 280 -9.68 -17.66 -10.25
N ARG A 281 -9.74 -18.69 -9.39
CA ARG A 281 -10.36 -18.60 -8.05
C ARG A 281 -9.46 -17.96 -7.01
N GLY A 282 -8.16 -18.18 -7.09
CA GLY A 282 -7.17 -17.45 -6.28
C GLY A 282 -7.12 -15.97 -6.66
N LEU A 283 -7.25 -15.65 -7.96
CA LEU A 283 -7.40 -14.27 -8.44
C LEU A 283 -8.74 -13.66 -7.99
N SER A 284 -9.85 -14.39 -8.04
CA SER A 284 -11.12 -13.90 -7.50
C SER A 284 -11.13 -13.80 -5.98
N ALA A 285 -10.36 -14.62 -5.25
CA ALA A 285 -10.19 -14.53 -3.80
C ALA A 285 -9.28 -13.36 -3.41
N ALA A 286 -8.23 -13.08 -4.18
CA ALA A 286 -7.44 -11.86 -4.07
C ALA A 286 -8.28 -10.61 -4.39
N GLU A 287 -9.16 -10.68 -5.40
CA GLU A 287 -10.18 -9.65 -5.67
C GLU A 287 -11.28 -9.59 -4.60
N GLU A 288 -11.67 -10.71 -3.96
CA GLU A 288 -12.69 -10.75 -2.90
C GLU A 288 -12.16 -10.30 -1.53
N ILE A 289 -10.84 -10.41 -1.30
CA ILE A 289 -10.09 -9.91 -0.14
C ILE A 289 -9.64 -8.46 -0.37
N ALA A 290 -9.31 -8.06 -1.61
CA ALA A 290 -9.28 -6.65 -2.01
C ALA A 290 -10.69 -6.02 -1.89
N ALA A 291 -11.73 -6.79 -2.21
CA ALA A 291 -13.11 -6.49 -1.85
C ALA A 291 -13.42 -6.86 -0.39
N GLY A 292 -12.50 -7.38 0.41
CA GLY A 292 -12.66 -7.50 1.87
C GLY A 292 -12.59 -6.12 2.53
N GLY A 293 -11.89 -5.19 1.87
CA GLY A 293 -12.05 -3.73 2.02
C GLY A 293 -13.37 -3.19 1.46
N ARG A 294 -14.47 -3.96 1.51
CA ARG A 294 -15.83 -3.61 1.04
C ARG A 294 -16.53 -2.60 1.97
N ALA A 295 -15.88 -1.50 2.30
CA ALA A 295 -16.61 -0.24 2.42
C ALA A 295 -17.29 0.13 1.07
N ALA A 296 -16.78 -0.39 -0.07
CA ALA A 296 -17.31 -0.14 -1.42
C ALA A 296 -18.60 -0.90 -1.80
N ALA A 297 -18.96 -2.01 -1.14
CA ALA A 297 -20.25 -2.69 -1.43
C ALA A 297 -21.44 -2.01 -0.73
N ALA A 298 -21.20 -1.28 0.37
CA ALA A 298 -22.20 -0.40 0.96
C ALA A 298 -22.53 0.80 0.04
N THR A 299 -21.57 1.23 -0.78
CA THR A 299 -21.73 2.29 -1.80
C THR A 299 -22.64 1.86 -2.95
N GLY A 300 -22.55 0.59 -3.39
CA GLY A 300 -23.47 0.02 -4.37
C GLY A 300 -24.94 0.05 -3.91
N GLY A 301 -25.18 -0.29 -2.63
CA GLY A 301 -26.52 -0.19 -2.04
C GLY A 301 -27.02 1.25 -1.84
N LEU A 302 -26.14 2.26 -1.85
CA LEU A 302 -26.51 3.67 -1.80
C LEU A 302 -26.87 4.20 -3.20
N ALA A 303 -26.06 3.88 -4.21
CA ALA A 303 -26.32 4.23 -5.60
C ALA A 303 -27.60 3.56 -6.14
N GLU A 304 -27.87 2.32 -5.74
CA GLU A 304 -29.08 1.57 -6.11
C GLU A 304 -30.34 2.12 -5.41
N ARG A 305 -30.22 2.57 -4.16
CA ARG A 305 -31.30 3.28 -3.42
C ARG A 305 -31.59 4.69 -3.95
N LEU A 306 -30.63 5.31 -4.65
CA LEU A 306 -30.73 6.67 -5.18
C LEU A 306 -30.93 6.71 -6.71
N HIS A 307 -31.09 5.55 -7.38
CA HIS A 307 -31.22 5.42 -8.84
C HIS A 307 -30.06 6.04 -9.64
N TRP A 308 -28.81 5.87 -9.19
CA TRP A 308 -27.62 6.43 -9.85
C TRP A 308 -26.93 5.44 -10.77
N THR A 309 -26.55 5.90 -11.97
CA THR A 309 -25.73 5.14 -12.92
C THR A 309 -24.25 5.39 -12.62
N ILE A 310 -23.53 4.35 -12.21
CA ILE A 310 -22.07 4.44 -11.96
C ILE A 310 -21.36 4.64 -13.32
N PRO A 311 -20.61 5.74 -13.53
CA PRO A 311 -19.88 5.96 -14.79
C PRO A 311 -18.67 5.02 -14.93
N ASP A 312 -18.35 4.67 -16.18
CA ASP A 312 -17.19 3.87 -16.65
C ASP A 312 -15.84 4.31 -16.00
N PRO A 313 -14.89 3.40 -15.66
CA PRO A 313 -13.68 3.68 -14.86
C PRO A 313 -12.58 4.52 -15.56
N ALA A 314 -12.91 5.33 -16.57
CA ALA A 314 -11.96 6.24 -17.21
C ALA A 314 -11.61 7.43 -16.28
N TYR A 315 -10.78 7.14 -15.27
CA TYR A 315 -10.30 8.07 -14.25
C TYR A 315 -9.00 8.74 -14.69
N ARG A 316 -9.06 9.62 -15.71
CA ARG A 316 -7.88 10.30 -16.26
C ARG A 316 -8.01 11.80 -16.59
N ALA A 317 -9.06 12.49 -16.13
CA ALA A 317 -9.29 13.88 -16.55
C ALA A 317 -9.59 14.87 -15.42
N ILE A 318 -9.11 14.64 -14.19
CA ILE A 318 -9.06 15.74 -13.21
C ILE A 318 -7.79 16.53 -13.52
N GLU A 319 -7.99 17.73 -14.04
CA GLU A 319 -6.88 18.61 -14.42
C GLU A 319 -6.36 19.36 -13.19
N PRO A 320 -5.08 19.79 -13.18
CA PRO A 320 -4.48 20.48 -12.03
C PRO A 320 -5.20 21.77 -11.62
N ASP A 321 -5.96 22.38 -12.53
CA ASP A 321 -6.72 23.60 -12.32
C ASP A 321 -8.11 23.36 -11.71
N TRP A 322 -8.50 22.10 -11.43
CA TRP A 322 -9.76 21.80 -10.75
C TRP A 322 -9.74 22.18 -9.27
N GLY A 323 -10.93 22.42 -8.73
CA GLY A 323 -11.19 22.62 -7.31
C GLY A 323 -11.73 21.35 -6.68
N VAL A 324 -11.38 21.11 -5.42
CA VAL A 324 -11.86 19.94 -4.66
C VAL A 324 -12.29 20.36 -3.26
N SER A 325 -13.47 19.92 -2.84
CA SER A 325 -13.92 20.03 -1.46
C SER A 325 -14.27 18.65 -0.93
N PHE A 326 -13.74 18.30 0.24
CA PHE A 326 -14.13 17.10 0.96
C PHE A 326 -15.23 17.42 1.99
N PHE A 327 -16.09 16.46 2.29
CA PHE A 327 -17.16 16.57 3.28
C PHE A 327 -17.65 15.20 3.80
N SER A 328 -18.50 15.22 4.84
CA SER A 328 -19.19 14.03 5.35
C SER A 328 -20.37 13.60 4.48
N ARG A 329 -20.88 12.38 4.75
CA ARG A 329 -22.09 11.83 4.14
C ARG A 329 -23.29 12.79 4.17
N ASP A 330 -23.48 13.52 5.27
CA ASP A 330 -24.63 14.43 5.45
C ASP A 330 -24.68 15.53 4.37
N ILE A 331 -23.55 15.85 3.73
CA ILE A 331 -23.46 16.87 2.68
C ILE A 331 -23.73 16.30 1.28
N VAL A 332 -23.66 14.97 1.10
CA VAL A 332 -23.92 14.30 -0.18
C VAL A 332 -25.32 14.63 -0.71
N GLU A 333 -26.31 14.78 0.19
CA GLU A 333 -27.70 15.07 -0.17
C GLU A 333 -27.86 16.38 -0.97
N PHE A 334 -27.02 17.38 -0.72
CA PHE A 334 -27.03 18.65 -1.46
C PHE A 334 -26.68 18.51 -2.95
N TYR A 335 -26.04 17.39 -3.32
CA TYR A 335 -25.58 17.10 -4.68
C TYR A 335 -26.46 16.09 -5.42
N THR A 336 -27.64 15.79 -4.89
CA THR A 336 -28.56 14.79 -5.46
C THR A 336 -29.63 15.41 -6.36
N GLY A 337 -29.87 16.71 -6.23
CA GLY A 337 -30.84 17.45 -7.04
C GLY A 337 -30.37 17.77 -8.47
N SER A 338 -31.31 18.19 -9.33
CA SER A 338 -31.02 18.73 -10.66
C SER A 338 -30.46 20.16 -10.63
N GLU A 339 -30.69 20.91 -9.55
CA GLU A 339 -30.18 22.27 -9.34
C GLU A 339 -29.11 22.29 -8.23
N SER A 340 -28.18 21.34 -8.28
CA SER A 340 -27.11 21.23 -7.29
C SER A 340 -26.20 22.46 -7.33
N ARG A 341 -25.76 22.91 -6.15
CA ARG A 341 -24.86 24.07 -5.98
C ARG A 341 -23.63 23.67 -5.18
N LEU A 342 -22.50 24.34 -5.44
CA LEU A 342 -21.30 24.22 -4.63
C LEU A 342 -21.53 24.88 -3.27
N GLY A 343 -21.80 24.06 -2.24
CA GLY A 343 -22.08 24.53 -0.89
C GLY A 343 -23.57 24.78 -0.59
N SER A 344 -23.85 25.26 0.62
CA SER A 344 -25.20 25.32 1.20
C SER A 344 -26.10 26.46 0.68
N GLY A 345 -25.62 27.29 -0.25
CA GLY A 345 -26.33 28.53 -0.65
C GLY A 345 -26.13 29.71 0.32
N ARG A 346 -25.53 29.48 1.50
CA ARG A 346 -25.28 30.51 2.51
C ARG A 346 -23.82 30.49 2.92
N GLY A 347 -23.10 31.56 2.58
CA GLY A 347 -21.69 31.73 2.95
C GLY A 347 -20.72 31.29 1.86
N ALA A 348 -19.45 31.26 2.24
CA ALA A 348 -18.35 30.88 1.39
C ALA A 348 -18.28 29.35 1.21
N PHE A 349 -17.95 28.91 0.00
CA PHE A 349 -17.67 27.50 -0.30
C PHE A 349 -16.16 27.27 -0.35
N PHE A 350 -15.63 26.59 0.66
CA PHE A 350 -14.22 26.26 0.78
C PHE A 350 -13.83 25.12 -0.15
N HIS A 351 -12.68 25.26 -0.80
CA HIS A 351 -12.08 24.21 -1.63
C HIS A 351 -10.56 24.36 -1.67
N MET A 352 -9.88 23.29 -2.04
CA MET A 352 -8.45 23.27 -2.35
C MET A 352 -8.24 22.99 -3.84
N THR A 353 -6.99 23.05 -4.30
CA THR A 353 -6.66 22.62 -5.67
C THR A 353 -6.73 21.10 -5.78
N ALA A 354 -6.98 20.59 -6.98
CA ALA A 354 -6.90 19.15 -7.24
C ALA A 354 -5.50 18.59 -6.92
N GLU A 355 -4.44 19.33 -7.25
CA GLU A 355 -3.06 18.96 -6.92
C GLU A 355 -2.85 18.72 -5.42
N ASP A 356 -3.39 19.60 -4.56
CA ASP A 356 -3.25 19.44 -3.11
C ASP A 356 -4.16 18.32 -2.58
N ALA A 357 -5.37 18.18 -3.15
CA ALA A 357 -6.30 17.12 -2.78
C ALA A 357 -5.77 15.71 -3.12
N MET A 358 -5.03 15.55 -4.23
CA MET A 358 -4.45 14.27 -4.63
C MET A 358 -3.38 13.75 -3.65
N GLN A 359 -2.84 14.62 -2.79
CA GLN A 359 -1.91 14.22 -1.73
C GLN A 359 -2.64 13.66 -0.49
N LEU A 360 -3.97 13.81 -0.43
CA LEU A 360 -4.79 13.39 0.72
C LEU A 360 -5.38 12.01 0.43
N GLN A 361 -4.64 10.96 0.80
CA GLN A 361 -4.96 9.58 0.42
C GLN A 361 -5.81 8.86 1.47
N THR A 362 -5.82 9.32 2.72
CA THR A 362 -6.59 8.68 3.80
C THR A 362 -7.61 9.65 4.41
N PRO A 363 -8.67 9.16 5.07
CA PRO A 363 -9.58 10.02 5.83
C PRO A 363 -8.87 10.91 6.86
N HIS A 364 -7.79 10.42 7.48
CA HIS A 364 -6.97 11.20 8.40
C HIS A 364 -6.12 12.27 7.68
N ASP A 365 -5.63 11.99 6.47
CA ASP A 365 -4.99 13.01 5.64
C ASP A 365 -5.98 14.10 5.26
N VAL A 366 -7.21 13.73 4.85
CA VAL A 366 -8.26 14.70 4.54
C VAL A 366 -8.62 15.53 5.78
N LEU A 367 -8.77 14.91 6.95
CA LEU A 367 -9.02 15.63 8.20
C LEU A 367 -7.95 16.67 8.47
N ARG A 368 -6.66 16.29 8.40
CA ARG A 368 -5.55 17.23 8.59
C ARG A 368 -5.51 18.29 7.50
N GLY A 369 -5.58 17.88 6.23
CA GLY A 369 -5.44 18.72 5.04
C GLY A 369 -6.57 19.73 4.87
N THR A 370 -7.76 19.43 5.40
CA THR A 370 -8.90 20.37 5.46
C THR A 370 -8.88 21.25 6.71
N GLY A 371 -7.83 21.19 7.53
CA GLY A 371 -7.75 21.98 8.76
C GLY A 371 -8.84 21.62 9.77
N PHE A 372 -9.24 20.34 9.84
CA PHE A 372 -10.34 19.88 10.70
C PHE A 372 -11.68 20.57 10.36
N ALA A 373 -11.97 20.71 9.07
CA ALA A 373 -13.27 21.20 8.62
C ALA A 373 -14.40 20.43 9.36
N PRO A 374 -15.42 21.10 9.94
CA PRO A 374 -16.34 20.47 10.87
C PRO A 374 -17.02 19.20 10.34
N SER A 375 -17.37 19.19 9.06
CA SER A 375 -17.98 18.01 8.43
C SER A 375 -17.00 16.82 8.36
N ILE A 376 -15.70 17.07 8.14
CA ILE A 376 -14.69 16.02 8.11
C ILE A 376 -14.35 15.54 9.52
N GLU A 377 -14.23 16.46 10.47
CA GLU A 377 -14.07 16.11 11.89
C GLU A 377 -15.21 15.21 12.36
N ASP A 378 -16.45 15.54 11.99
CA ASP A 378 -17.61 14.72 12.27
C ASP A 378 -17.51 13.33 11.64
N ALA A 379 -17.10 13.23 10.37
CA ALA A 379 -16.99 11.94 9.67
C ALA A 379 -15.86 11.04 10.19
N VAL A 380 -14.76 11.64 10.67
CA VAL A 380 -13.53 10.90 11.01
C VAL A 380 -13.39 10.65 12.50
N ILE A 381 -13.79 11.61 13.34
CA ILE A 381 -13.58 11.57 14.80
C ILE A 381 -14.91 11.38 15.54
N VAL A 382 -15.90 12.25 15.29
CA VAL A 382 -17.07 12.36 16.17
C VAL A 382 -18.09 11.24 15.92
N ARG A 383 -18.39 10.97 14.65
CA ARG A 383 -19.44 10.05 14.19
C ARG A 383 -18.95 9.20 13.01
N PRO A 384 -17.86 8.43 13.15
CA PRO A 384 -17.44 7.51 12.09
C PRO A 384 -18.54 6.47 11.83
N ALA A 385 -18.67 6.04 10.57
CA ALA A 385 -19.60 4.97 10.24
C ALA A 385 -19.12 3.64 10.88
N PRO A 386 -20.01 2.66 11.08
CA PRO A 386 -19.64 1.37 11.69
C PRO A 386 -18.49 0.66 10.96
N ASP A 387 -18.40 0.84 9.65
CA ASP A 387 -17.41 0.22 8.78
C ASP A 387 -16.17 1.11 8.54
N GLY A 388 -16.07 2.24 9.26
CA GLY A 388 -14.96 3.19 9.19
C GLY A 388 -15.39 4.61 8.80
N PRO A 389 -14.46 5.59 8.83
CA PRO A 389 -14.74 6.95 8.37
C PRO A 389 -15.15 6.99 6.91
N GLU A 390 -16.27 7.66 6.61
CA GLU A 390 -16.73 7.87 5.24
C GLU A 390 -16.54 9.33 4.83
N VAL A 391 -15.55 9.55 3.97
CA VAL A 391 -15.24 10.86 3.42
C VAL A 391 -15.71 10.91 1.97
N PHE A 392 -16.41 11.98 1.64
CA PHE A 392 -16.89 12.27 0.29
C PHE A 392 -16.20 13.53 -0.22
N GLY A 393 -16.28 13.77 -1.52
CA GLY A 393 -15.82 15.03 -2.09
C GLY A 393 -16.50 15.37 -3.40
N ILE A 394 -16.38 16.63 -3.77
CA ILE A 394 -16.73 17.12 -5.11
C ILE A 394 -15.49 17.73 -5.75
N ALA A 395 -15.16 17.24 -6.94
CA ALA A 395 -14.14 17.81 -7.81
C ALA A 395 -14.83 18.54 -8.96
N PHE A 396 -14.40 19.76 -9.29
CA PHE A 396 -15.07 20.59 -10.30
C PHE A 396 -14.09 21.47 -11.08
N PRO A 397 -14.33 21.74 -12.37
CA PRO A 397 -13.59 22.73 -13.13
C PRO A 397 -13.68 24.12 -12.49
N ARG A 398 -12.56 24.85 -12.41
CA ARG A 398 -12.54 26.22 -11.87
C ARG A 398 -12.69 27.30 -12.95
N GLU A 399 -12.76 26.91 -14.22
CA GLU A 399 -12.94 27.86 -15.32
C GLU A 399 -14.23 28.68 -15.14
N GLY A 400 -14.12 30.00 -15.30
CA GLY A 400 -15.24 30.92 -15.12
C GLY A 400 -15.66 31.18 -13.66
N LEU A 401 -15.07 30.47 -12.70
CA LEU A 401 -15.24 30.76 -11.27
C LEU A 401 -14.25 31.82 -10.82
N ALA A 402 -14.60 32.57 -9.78
CA ALA A 402 -13.76 33.62 -9.19
C ALA A 402 -13.28 33.22 -7.78
N PRO A 403 -12.40 32.22 -7.64
CA PRO A 403 -11.87 31.81 -6.35
C PRO A 403 -11.01 32.91 -5.75
N ARG A 404 -11.16 33.14 -4.45
CA ARG A 404 -10.32 34.07 -3.68
C ARG A 404 -9.73 33.37 -2.45
N VAL A 405 -8.70 33.97 -1.87
CA VAL A 405 -8.18 33.56 -0.57
C VAL A 405 -9.27 33.79 0.49
N PRO A 406 -9.53 32.83 1.40
CA PRO A 406 -10.53 33.01 2.43
C PRO A 406 -10.09 34.09 3.43
N GLU A 407 -11.06 34.83 3.94
CA GLU A 407 -10.94 35.85 4.98
C GLU A 407 -11.57 35.36 6.29
N LEU A 408 -11.27 36.03 7.41
CA LEU A 408 -11.80 35.65 8.73
C LEU A 408 -13.33 35.52 8.79
N VAL A 409 -14.04 36.33 8.01
CA VAL A 409 -15.52 36.28 7.93
C VAL A 409 -16.02 34.97 7.31
N ASP A 410 -15.27 34.37 6.39
CA ASP A 410 -15.64 33.14 5.71
C ASP A 410 -15.60 31.94 6.66
N ALA A 411 -14.66 31.96 7.60
CA ALA A 411 -14.43 30.88 8.56
C ALA A 411 -15.58 30.68 9.56
N ALA A 412 -16.53 31.63 9.65
CA ALA A 412 -17.67 31.56 10.57
C ALA A 412 -17.28 31.25 12.04
N GLY A 413 -16.10 31.72 12.48
CA GLY A 413 -15.58 31.48 13.82
C GLY A 413 -14.92 30.11 14.04
N HIS A 414 -14.64 29.35 12.97
CA HIS A 414 -13.97 28.07 13.06
C HIS A 414 -12.54 28.23 13.63
N PRO A 415 -12.18 27.55 14.73
CA PRO A 415 -10.95 27.82 15.47
C PRO A 415 -9.68 27.45 14.71
N HIS A 416 -9.75 26.55 13.73
CA HIS A 416 -8.59 26.11 12.96
C HIS A 416 -8.27 27.02 11.76
N TYR A 417 -9.12 28.01 11.49
CA TYR A 417 -8.86 28.97 10.42
C TYR A 417 -7.69 29.91 10.78
N LEU A 418 -6.80 30.11 9.81
CA LEU A 418 -5.73 31.10 9.83
C LEU A 418 -5.72 31.85 8.50
N GLU A 419 -5.63 33.18 8.55
CA GLU A 419 -5.47 33.99 7.34
C GLU A 419 -4.18 33.62 6.60
N GLY A 420 -4.23 33.54 5.27
CA GLY A 420 -3.06 33.25 4.44
C GLY A 420 -3.28 32.28 3.28
N GLY A 421 -4.49 31.74 3.12
CA GLY A 421 -4.81 30.85 1.99
C GLY A 421 -4.23 29.46 2.10
N HIS A 422 -3.93 29.03 3.33
CA HIS A 422 -3.52 27.68 3.65
C HIS A 422 -4.38 27.17 4.80
N THR A 423 -4.72 25.88 4.76
CA THR A 423 -5.40 25.26 5.91
C THR A 423 -4.44 25.22 7.09
N ALA A 424 -4.97 25.29 8.30
CA ALA A 424 -4.17 25.25 9.51
C ALA A 424 -4.87 24.44 10.59
N LEU A 425 -4.12 24.06 11.61
CA LEU A 425 -4.65 23.46 12.83
C LEU A 425 -4.24 24.32 14.00
N LYS A 426 -5.22 24.89 14.70
CA LYS A 426 -4.97 25.52 15.99
C LYS A 426 -4.46 24.48 17.00
N ILE A 427 -3.29 24.76 17.56
CA ILE A 427 -2.70 23.97 18.64
C ILE A 427 -3.31 24.47 19.94
N GLU A 428 -3.69 23.55 20.84
CA GLU A 428 -4.23 23.94 22.14
C GLU A 428 -3.24 24.80 22.92
N ASP A 429 -3.81 25.70 23.72
CA ASP A 429 -3.05 26.48 24.68
C ASP A 429 -2.29 25.55 25.64
N ALA A 430 -1.07 25.94 26.02
CA ALA A 430 -0.40 25.24 27.09
C ALA A 430 -1.26 25.33 28.37
N PRO A 431 -1.39 24.24 29.14
CA PRO A 431 -2.17 24.26 30.39
C PRO A 431 -1.77 25.44 31.27
N GLY A 432 -2.74 26.29 31.63
CA GLY A 432 -2.53 27.49 32.45
C GLY A 432 -2.11 28.76 31.68
N HIS A 433 -2.00 28.71 30.35
CA HIS A 433 -1.56 29.84 29.52
C HIS A 433 -2.48 30.10 28.32
N PRO A 434 -3.67 30.68 28.54
CA PRO A 434 -4.62 30.96 27.46
C PRO A 434 -4.01 31.91 26.42
N GLY A 435 -4.21 31.63 25.14
CA GLY A 435 -3.69 32.39 24.01
C GLY A 435 -2.24 32.08 23.61
N THR A 436 -1.63 31.01 24.13
CA THR A 436 -0.28 30.57 23.72
C THR A 436 -0.27 29.51 22.63
N GLY A 437 -1.43 28.95 22.29
CA GLY A 437 -1.62 28.03 21.20
C GLY A 437 -1.28 28.68 19.87
N GLY A 438 -0.30 28.12 19.16
CA GLY A 438 0.04 28.51 17.80
C GLY A 438 -0.85 27.81 16.77
N TYR A 439 -0.48 27.94 15.49
CA TYR A 439 -1.10 27.20 14.40
C TYR A 439 -0.05 26.29 13.74
N LEU A 440 -0.43 25.06 13.46
CA LEU A 440 0.29 24.20 12.53
C LEU A 440 -0.28 24.47 11.13
N VAL A 441 0.48 25.18 10.30
CA VAL A 441 0.05 25.52 8.93
C VAL A 441 0.35 24.36 7.99
N ASN A 442 -0.66 23.90 7.26
CA ASN A 442 -0.51 22.85 6.27
C ASN A 442 -0.04 23.43 4.92
N PRO A 443 0.62 22.63 4.07
CA PRO A 443 0.97 23.07 2.72
C PRO A 443 -0.26 23.21 1.81
N THR A 444 -1.40 22.60 2.16
CA THR A 444 -2.66 22.63 1.39
C THR A 444 -3.17 24.05 1.22
N ARG A 445 -3.24 24.50 -0.03
CA ARG A 445 -3.79 25.81 -0.40
C ARG A 445 -5.30 25.77 -0.33
N GLU A 446 -5.89 26.77 0.28
CA GLU A 446 -7.33 26.89 0.50
C GLU A 446 -7.88 28.15 -0.17
N PHE A 447 -9.04 28.01 -0.80
CA PHE A 447 -9.75 29.05 -1.53
C PHE A 447 -11.22 28.99 -1.18
N VAL A 448 -11.91 30.11 -1.41
CA VAL A 448 -13.37 30.20 -1.29
C VAL A 448 -14.01 30.67 -2.59
N LEU A 449 -15.23 30.19 -2.83
CA LEU A 449 -16.17 30.73 -3.80
C LEU A 449 -17.32 31.41 -3.08
N ASP A 450 -17.69 32.61 -3.53
CA ASP A 450 -18.81 33.36 -2.98
C ASP A 450 -20.14 32.91 -3.60
N GLY A 451 -21.21 32.91 -2.80
CA GLY A 451 -22.58 32.79 -3.30
C GLY A 451 -22.99 31.41 -3.81
N ALA A 452 -22.22 30.37 -3.48
CA ALA A 452 -22.52 28.96 -3.77
C ALA A 452 -22.98 28.72 -5.22
N PRO A 453 -22.11 28.94 -6.22
CA PRO A 453 -22.50 28.85 -7.63
C PRO A 453 -23.09 27.47 -7.97
N PRO A 454 -23.87 27.35 -9.07
CA PRO A 454 -24.26 26.05 -9.61
C PRO A 454 -23.04 25.14 -9.77
N VAL A 455 -23.22 23.83 -9.55
CA VAL A 455 -22.15 22.85 -9.81
C VAL A 455 -21.79 22.91 -11.29
N PRO A 456 -20.53 23.21 -11.67
CA PRO A 456 -20.13 23.29 -13.07
C PRO A 456 -20.31 21.96 -13.80
N ASP A 457 -20.62 22.03 -15.09
CA ASP A 457 -20.65 20.88 -15.99
C ASP A 457 -19.28 20.16 -15.96
N GLY A 458 -19.31 18.83 -16.02
CA GLY A 458 -18.12 17.99 -15.91
C GLY A 458 -17.68 17.67 -14.48
N SER A 459 -18.26 18.30 -13.45
CA SER A 459 -17.92 18.01 -12.05
C SER A 459 -18.13 16.54 -11.67
N LEU A 460 -17.39 16.08 -10.67
CA LEU A 460 -17.41 14.72 -10.15
C LEU A 460 -17.69 14.72 -8.64
N LEU A 461 -18.81 14.15 -8.24
CA LEU A 461 -19.05 13.73 -6.86
C LEU A 461 -18.43 12.35 -6.65
N PHE A 462 -17.67 12.17 -5.59
CA PHE A 462 -16.96 10.92 -5.30
C PHE A 462 -16.94 10.60 -3.79
N GLN A 463 -16.66 9.33 -3.48
CA GLN A 463 -16.29 8.85 -2.15
C GLN A 463 -14.79 8.58 -2.13
N LEU A 464 -14.08 8.97 -1.07
CA LEU A 464 -12.69 8.58 -0.87
C LEU A 464 -12.64 7.09 -0.48
N GLY A 465 -12.00 6.28 -1.32
CA GLY A 465 -11.75 4.86 -1.11
C GLY A 465 -10.65 4.61 -0.08
N PRO A 466 -10.54 3.36 0.41
CA PRO A 466 -9.60 2.98 1.47
C PRO A 466 -8.12 3.08 1.05
N ASP A 467 -7.84 3.06 -0.25
CA ASP A 467 -6.52 3.20 -0.88
C ASP A 467 -6.25 4.61 -1.43
N GLY A 468 -7.10 5.58 -1.07
CA GLY A 468 -7.04 6.95 -1.59
C GLY A 468 -7.59 7.12 -3.00
N THR A 469 -8.16 6.07 -3.60
CA THR A 469 -8.91 6.21 -4.86
C THR A 469 -10.16 7.07 -4.65
N TRP A 470 -10.61 7.75 -5.68
CA TRP A 470 -11.84 8.55 -5.64
C TRP A 470 -12.92 7.77 -6.39
N LEU A 471 -13.79 7.11 -5.63
CA LEU A 471 -14.86 6.26 -6.15
C LEU A 471 -16.00 7.16 -6.69
N PRO A 472 -16.23 7.21 -8.01
CA PRO A 472 -17.19 8.13 -8.59
C PRO A 472 -18.63 7.76 -8.19
N LEU A 473 -19.38 8.74 -7.70
CA LEU A 473 -20.80 8.58 -7.33
C LEU A 473 -21.73 9.20 -8.39
N ARG A 474 -21.35 10.38 -8.91
CA ARG A 474 -22.14 11.12 -9.91
C ARG A 474 -21.23 12.03 -10.73
N ARG A 475 -21.46 12.09 -12.04
CA ARG A 475 -20.94 13.16 -12.90
C ARG A 475 -22.04 14.17 -13.19
N PHE A 476 -21.68 15.44 -13.20
CA PHE A 476 -22.57 16.52 -13.59
C PHE A 476 -22.40 16.76 -15.09
N PRO A 477 -23.49 16.69 -15.88
CA PRO A 477 -23.44 16.80 -17.34
C PRO A 477 -23.05 18.20 -17.80
#